data_AF-A0A7W1KCN2-F1
#
_entry.id   AF-A0A7W1KCN2-F1
#
_cell.length_a   1.000
_cell.length_b   1.000
_cell.length_c   1.000
_cell.angle_alpha   90.00
_cell.angle_beta   90.00
_cell.angle_gamma   90.00
#
_symmetry.space_group_name_H-M   'P 1'
#
loop_
_entity.id
_entity.type
_entity.pdbx_description
1 polymer ?
#
loop_
_entity_poly.entity_id
_entity_poly.type
_entity_poly.pdbx_seq_one_letter_code
_entity_poly.pdbx_strand_id
1 'polypeptide(L)'
;MALARRVLLLLVVAVLAAVAVLALHEDEAGGPGLVPEAGADNDPLAYSAGREKAFAAAAARGHAHVIYAKSPGGARASAERTARFRPLIEAAAKTAGIEPGTLEGMVLLESAGRPDAVADPQLEGAVGLTQILA
;
A
#
# COMPACT_ATOMS: atom_id res chain seq x y z
N MET A 1 -39.66 -51.91 21.68
CA MET A 1 -38.91 -51.02 22.61
C MET A 1 -37.60 -50.49 22.03
N ALA A 2 -36.76 -51.31 21.39
CA ALA A 2 -35.47 -50.85 20.83
C ALA A 2 -35.58 -49.83 19.68
N LEU A 3 -36.58 -49.97 18.80
CA LEU A 3 -36.79 -49.05 17.66
C LEU A 3 -37.22 -47.64 18.12
N ALA A 4 -38.19 -47.56 19.05
CA ALA A 4 -38.64 -46.29 19.62
C ALA A 4 -37.51 -45.55 20.35
N ARG A 5 -36.64 -46.28 21.06
CA ARG A 5 -35.45 -45.70 21.72
C ARG A 5 -34.43 -45.16 20.71
N ARG A 6 -34.23 -45.84 19.57
CA ARG A 6 -33.34 -45.38 18.49
C ARG A 6 -33.89 -44.13 17.81
N VAL A 7 -35.19 -44.08 17.53
CA VAL A 7 -35.85 -42.89 16.96
C VAL A 7 -35.74 -41.70 17.91
N LEU A 8 -35.99 -41.91 19.20
CA LEU A 8 -35.85 -40.86 20.21
C LEU A 8 -34.41 -40.31 20.29
N LEU A 9 -33.41 -41.19 20.27
CA LEU A 9 -32.00 -40.78 20.27
C LEU A 9 -31.62 -39.97 19.04
N LEU A 10 -32.11 -40.37 17.85
CA LEU A 10 -31.87 -39.62 16.61
C LEU A 10 -32.51 -38.23 16.65
N LEU A 11 -33.72 -38.12 17.21
CA LEU A 11 -34.37 -36.82 17.38
C LEU A 11 -33.61 -35.92 18.35
N VAL A 12 -33.12 -36.47 19.46
CA VAL A 12 -32.30 -35.71 20.42
C VAL A 12 -31.01 -35.23 19.75
N VAL A 13 -30.32 -36.08 18.99
CA VAL A 13 -29.11 -35.68 18.25
C VAL A 13 -29.42 -34.61 17.21
N ALA A 14 -30.52 -34.73 16.47
CA ALA A 14 -30.92 -33.73 15.48
C ALA A 14 -31.24 -32.37 16.12
N VAL A 15 -31.93 -32.37 17.28
CA VAL A 15 -32.20 -31.14 18.04
C VAL A 15 -30.91 -30.53 18.57
N LEU A 16 -30.02 -31.32 19.16
CA LEU A 16 -28.73 -30.83 19.65
C LEU A 16 -27.86 -30.28 18.52
N ALA A 17 -27.86 -30.92 17.35
CA ALA A 17 -27.16 -30.44 16.17
C ALA A 17 -27.77 -29.12 15.66
N ALA A 18 -29.10 -29.01 15.61
CA ALA A 18 -29.76 -27.76 15.21
C ALA A 18 -29.48 -26.62 16.20
N VAL A 19 -29.51 -26.89 17.50
CA VAL A 19 -29.14 -25.91 18.54
C VAL A 19 -27.67 -25.52 18.42
N ALA A 20 -26.77 -26.47 18.17
CA ALA A 20 -25.37 -26.17 17.95
C ALA A 20 -25.15 -25.31 16.70
N VAL A 21 -25.85 -25.59 15.59
CA VAL A 21 -25.78 -24.78 14.37
C VAL A 21 -26.30 -23.37 14.61
N LEU A 22 -27.41 -23.21 15.35
CA LEU A 22 -27.95 -21.89 15.71
C LEU A 22 -27.05 -21.12 16.69
N ALA A 23 -26.41 -21.81 17.63
CA ALA A 23 -25.49 -21.21 18.60
C ALA A 23 -24.13 -20.85 17.98
N LEU A 24 -23.70 -21.58 16.94
CA LEU A 24 -22.49 -21.30 16.16
C LEU A 24 -22.76 -20.36 14.98
N HIS A 25 -24.01 -19.99 14.73
CA HIS A 25 -24.34 -18.88 13.84
C HIS A 25 -24.02 -17.58 14.60
N GLU A 26 -22.73 -17.32 14.79
CA GLU A 26 -22.26 -16.00 15.15
C GLU A 26 -22.73 -15.06 14.03
N ASP A 27 -23.56 -14.09 14.40
CA ASP A 27 -23.90 -12.97 13.54
C ASP A 27 -22.59 -12.41 12.94
N GLU A 28 -22.43 -12.51 11.62
CA GLU A 28 -21.51 -11.71 10.79
C GLU A 28 -21.88 -10.20 10.83
N ALA A 29 -22.34 -9.72 11.99
CA ALA A 29 -22.79 -8.38 12.25
C ALA A 29 -22.32 -7.96 13.64
N GLY A 30 -21.01 -7.79 13.85
CA GLY A 30 -20.55 -7.36 15.17
C GLY A 30 -19.07 -7.08 15.39
N GLY A 31 -18.15 -7.49 14.51
CA GLY A 31 -16.83 -6.84 14.50
C GLY A 31 -17.07 -5.37 14.11
N PRO A 32 -16.53 -4.35 14.83
CA PRO A 32 -16.62 -3.00 14.33
C PRO A 32 -16.00 -3.02 12.94
N GLY A 33 -16.83 -2.86 11.92
CA GLY A 33 -16.37 -2.68 10.56
C GLY A 33 -15.29 -1.60 10.60
N LEU A 34 -14.28 -1.70 9.74
CA LEU A 34 -13.31 -0.63 9.57
C LEU A 34 -14.06 0.58 9.02
N VAL A 35 -14.69 1.34 9.91
CA VAL A 35 -15.33 2.59 9.63
C VAL A 35 -14.24 3.66 9.69
N PRO A 36 -14.29 4.67 8.81
CA PRO A 36 -13.55 5.89 9.05
C PRO A 36 -13.83 6.36 10.48
N GLU A 37 -12.80 6.80 11.20
CA GLU A 37 -12.94 7.30 12.57
C GLU A 37 -14.16 8.23 12.66
N ALA A 38 -15.11 7.92 13.56
CA ALA A 38 -16.30 8.73 13.72
C ALA A 38 -15.87 10.14 14.18
N GLY A 39 -16.03 11.13 13.30
CA GLY A 39 -15.85 12.53 13.65
C GLY A 39 -17.03 13.04 14.47
N ALA A 40 -17.14 14.36 14.62
CA ALA A 40 -18.27 14.96 15.32
C ALA A 40 -19.60 14.49 14.71
N ASP A 41 -20.57 14.14 15.56
CA ASP A 41 -21.90 13.65 15.15
C ASP A 41 -21.89 12.45 14.19
N ASN A 42 -20.85 11.60 14.26
CA ASN A 42 -20.61 10.47 13.35
C ASN A 42 -20.33 10.87 11.89
N ASP A 43 -19.99 12.14 11.62
CA ASP A 43 -19.49 12.55 10.32
C ASP A 43 -17.96 12.41 10.28
N PRO A 44 -17.40 11.43 9.55
CA PRO A 44 -15.96 11.22 9.47
C PRO A 44 -15.21 12.35 8.75
N LEU A 45 -15.93 13.27 8.09
CA LEU A 45 -15.37 14.42 7.39
C LEU A 45 -15.57 15.74 8.15
N ALA A 46 -16.28 15.72 9.30
CA ALA A 46 -16.53 16.93 10.07
C ALA A 46 -15.23 17.55 10.59
N TYR A 47 -15.10 18.87 10.37
CA TYR A 47 -14.00 19.65 10.90
C TYR A 47 -14.13 19.81 12.41
N SER A 48 -13.03 19.59 13.13
CA SER A 48 -12.90 19.86 14.57
C SER A 48 -11.69 20.77 14.80
N ALA A 49 -11.93 21.96 15.36
CA ALA A 49 -10.89 22.97 15.60
C ALA A 49 -9.75 22.44 16.50
N GLY A 50 -10.06 21.56 17.45
CA GLY A 50 -9.05 20.92 18.30
C GLY A 50 -8.07 19.99 17.55
N ARG A 51 -8.41 19.59 16.31
CA ARG A 51 -7.58 18.69 15.47
C ARG A 51 -6.91 19.39 14.30
N GLU A 52 -6.95 20.72 14.21
CA GLU A 52 -6.38 21.49 13.09
C GLU A 52 -4.93 21.09 12.76
N LYS A 53 -4.08 20.96 13.78
CA LYS A 53 -2.68 20.51 13.60
C LYS A 53 -2.58 19.10 13.01
N ALA A 54 -3.45 18.18 13.43
CA ALA A 54 -3.47 16.81 12.91
C ALA A 54 -3.95 16.77 11.46
N PHE A 55 -4.96 17.58 11.10
CA PHE A 55 -5.42 17.74 9.73
C PHE A 55 -4.34 18.35 8.83
N ALA A 56 -3.67 19.42 9.26
CA ALA A 56 -2.57 20.03 8.51
C ALA A 56 -1.42 19.03 8.28
N ALA A 57 -1.07 18.22 9.29
CA ALA A 57 -0.07 17.18 9.15
C ALA A 57 -0.51 16.06 8.19
N ALA A 58 -1.79 15.66 8.22
CA ALA A 58 -2.34 14.67 7.30
C ALA A 58 -2.40 15.20 5.86
N ALA A 59 -2.82 16.44 5.66
CA ALA A 59 -2.79 17.12 4.38
C ALA A 59 -1.35 17.22 3.84
N ALA A 60 -0.40 17.61 4.68
CA ALA A 60 1.02 17.65 4.30
C ALA A 60 1.53 16.26 3.89
N ARG A 61 1.11 15.18 4.56
CA ARG A 61 1.44 13.80 4.15
C ARG A 61 0.74 13.39 2.85
N GLY A 62 -0.51 13.81 2.64
CA GLY A 62 -1.26 13.55 1.39
C GLY A 62 -0.69 14.31 0.20
N HIS A 63 -0.15 15.51 0.43
CA HIS A 63 0.57 16.30 -0.57
C HIS A 63 2.05 15.93 -0.70
N ALA A 64 2.60 15.14 0.23
CA ALA A 64 3.91 14.54 0.04
C ALA A 64 3.78 13.49 -1.06
N HIS A 65 4.13 13.87 -2.29
CA HIS A 65 4.06 12.98 -3.45
C HIS A 65 4.75 11.65 -3.10
N VAL A 66 4.07 10.52 -3.31
CA VAL A 66 4.54 9.17 -2.92
C VAL A 66 5.98 8.93 -3.35
N ILE A 67 6.36 9.44 -4.52
CA ILE A 67 7.72 9.38 -5.06
C ILE A 67 8.79 9.94 -4.10
N TYR A 68 8.51 11.04 -3.39
CA TYR A 68 9.44 11.67 -2.47
C TYR A 68 9.43 10.96 -1.11
N ALA A 69 8.23 10.55 -0.65
CA ALA A 69 8.07 9.86 0.63
C ALA A 69 8.66 8.44 0.62
N LYS A 70 8.60 7.76 -0.54
CA LYS A 70 9.08 6.38 -0.73
C LYS A 70 10.43 6.29 -1.44
N SER A 71 11.04 7.43 -1.76
CA SER A 71 12.41 7.49 -2.26
C SER A 71 13.37 6.74 -1.32
N PRO A 72 14.23 5.83 -1.82
CA PRO A 72 15.19 5.10 -1.00
C PRO A 72 16.12 6.03 -0.20
N GLY A 73 16.01 6.00 1.13
CA GLY A 73 16.74 6.93 2.02
C GLY A 73 16.23 8.38 2.00
N GLY A 74 15.09 8.64 1.36
CA GLY A 74 14.47 9.96 1.21
C GLY A 74 14.89 10.71 -0.06
N ALA A 75 14.06 11.67 -0.49
CA ALA A 75 14.24 12.41 -1.75
C ALA A 75 15.60 13.09 -1.89
N ARG A 76 16.12 13.67 -0.79
CA ARG A 76 17.44 14.32 -0.77
C ARG A 76 18.56 13.31 -1.04
N ALA A 77 18.54 12.17 -0.36
CA ALA A 77 19.56 11.13 -0.55
C ALA A 77 19.50 10.55 -1.97
N SER A 78 18.30 10.40 -2.53
CA SER A 78 18.12 10.02 -3.94
C SER A 78 18.72 11.04 -4.89
N ALA A 79 18.45 12.33 -4.71
CA ALA A 79 19.02 13.39 -5.53
C ALA A 79 20.56 13.44 -5.44
N GLU A 80 21.13 13.31 -4.24
CA GLU A 80 22.58 13.25 -4.04
C GLU A 80 23.22 12.02 -4.69
N ARG A 81 22.53 10.87 -4.76
CA ARG A 81 22.99 9.70 -5.51
C ARG A 81 22.93 9.95 -7.02
N THR A 82 21.79 10.43 -7.53
CA THR A 82 21.60 10.72 -8.96
C THR A 82 22.63 11.73 -9.46
N ALA A 83 22.91 12.78 -8.69
CA ALA A 83 23.86 13.83 -9.06
C ALA A 83 25.29 13.32 -9.32
N ARG A 84 25.68 12.18 -8.73
CA ARG A 84 27.00 11.54 -8.99
C ARG A 84 27.17 11.09 -10.44
N PHE A 85 26.06 10.87 -11.15
CA PHE A 85 26.05 10.43 -12.54
C PHE A 85 25.98 11.60 -13.53
N ARG A 86 26.04 12.86 -13.07
CA ARG A 86 25.91 14.05 -13.94
C ARG A 86 26.78 13.99 -15.21
N PRO A 87 28.09 13.63 -15.14
CA PRO A 87 28.91 13.59 -16.35
C PRO A 87 28.42 12.55 -17.38
N LEU A 88 27.94 11.38 -16.92
CA LEU A 88 27.39 10.34 -17.80
C LEU A 88 26.04 10.75 -18.39
N ILE A 89 25.21 11.39 -17.56
CA ILE A 89 23.91 11.92 -17.99
C ILE A 89 24.08 13.00 -19.05
N GLU A 90 25.00 13.95 -18.87
CA GLU A 90 25.28 14.99 -19.87
C GLU A 90 25.79 14.39 -21.18
N ALA A 91 26.68 13.41 -21.12
CA ALA A 91 27.18 12.73 -22.31
C ALA A 91 26.07 11.98 -23.06
N ALA A 92 25.23 11.21 -22.35
CA ALA A 92 24.12 10.48 -22.93
C ALA A 92 23.04 11.41 -23.49
N ALA A 93 22.68 12.46 -22.73
CA ALA A 93 21.70 13.46 -23.14
C ALA A 93 22.14 14.21 -24.40
N LYS A 94 23.42 14.57 -24.49
CA LYS A 94 24.00 15.17 -25.71
C LYS A 94 23.88 14.25 -26.91
N THR A 95 24.20 12.97 -26.76
CA THR A 95 24.06 11.99 -27.85
C THR A 95 22.59 11.81 -28.27
N ALA A 96 21.68 11.81 -27.30
CA ALA A 96 20.24 11.64 -27.54
C ALA A 96 19.52 12.93 -27.97
N GLY A 97 20.17 14.10 -27.91
CA GLY A 97 19.55 15.39 -28.24
C GLY A 97 18.46 15.83 -27.27
N ILE A 98 18.58 15.46 -25.98
CA ILE A 98 17.61 15.83 -24.93
C ILE A 98 18.26 16.70 -23.86
N GLU A 99 17.45 17.45 -23.12
CA GLU A 99 17.92 18.25 -21.99
C GLU A 99 18.50 17.33 -20.88
N PRO A 100 19.74 17.58 -20.40
CA PRO A 100 20.35 16.76 -19.35
C PRO A 100 19.53 16.72 -18.07
N GLY A 101 18.83 17.80 -17.74
CA GLY A 101 17.93 17.85 -16.58
C GLY A 101 16.74 16.88 -16.70
N THR A 102 16.24 16.67 -17.92
CA THR A 102 15.18 15.68 -18.16
C THR A 102 15.69 14.26 -17.93
N LEU A 103 16.86 13.92 -18.48
CA LEU A 103 17.44 12.60 -18.29
C LEU A 103 17.83 12.34 -16.82
N GLU A 104 18.34 13.35 -16.12
CA GLU A 104 18.60 13.26 -14.68
C GLU A 104 17.30 13.04 -13.89
N GLY A 105 16.24 13.77 -14.23
CA GLY A 105 14.92 13.60 -13.64
C GLY A 105 14.38 12.18 -13.84
N MET A 106 14.58 11.60 -15.03
CA MET A 106 14.26 10.20 -15.31
C MET A 106 15.07 9.27 -14.41
N VAL A 107 16.39 9.44 -14.30
CA VAL A 107 17.22 8.60 -13.40
C VAL A 107 16.75 8.69 -11.94
N LEU A 108 16.39 9.88 -11.46
CA LEU A 108 15.86 10.06 -10.11
C LEU A 108 14.52 9.33 -9.91
N LEU A 109 13.60 9.46 -10.87
CA LEU A 109 12.28 8.83 -10.85
C LEU A 109 12.38 7.30 -10.90
N GLU A 110 13.19 6.79 -11.82
CA GLU A 110 13.24 5.36 -12.17
C GLU A 110 14.03 4.52 -11.17
N SER A 111 15.18 5.03 -10.69
CA SER A 111 16.10 4.23 -9.86
C SER A 111 16.52 4.91 -8.57
N ALA A 112 16.13 6.18 -8.35
CA ALA A 112 16.65 7.00 -7.27
C ALA A 112 18.20 7.02 -7.22
N GLY A 113 18.83 6.97 -8.40
CA GLY A 113 20.29 6.95 -8.58
C GLY A 113 20.95 5.62 -8.17
N ARG A 114 20.22 4.50 -8.16
CA ARG A 114 20.75 3.16 -7.87
C ARG A 114 21.06 2.41 -9.17
N PRO A 115 22.33 2.16 -9.51
CA PRO A 115 22.68 1.43 -10.73
C PRO A 115 22.30 -0.05 -10.67
N ASP A 116 22.05 -0.58 -9.47
CA ASP A 116 21.61 -1.95 -9.17
C ASP A 116 20.08 -2.08 -9.03
N ALA A 117 19.31 -1.04 -9.39
CA ALA A 117 17.85 -1.09 -9.32
C ALA A 117 17.29 -2.14 -10.29
N VAL A 118 16.39 -2.98 -9.79
CA VAL A 118 15.72 -4.04 -10.55
C VAL A 118 14.24 -3.98 -10.19
N ALA A 119 13.36 -3.83 -11.19
CA ALA A 119 11.91 -3.77 -10.99
C ALA A 119 11.30 -5.14 -10.67
N ASP A 120 11.86 -6.21 -11.24
CA ASP A 120 11.39 -7.59 -11.08
C ASP A 120 12.58 -8.56 -10.91
N PRO A 121 12.52 -9.54 -9.99
CA PRO A 121 13.60 -10.50 -9.79
C PRO A 121 13.95 -11.37 -11.03
N GLN A 122 13.13 -11.39 -12.07
CA GLN A 122 13.41 -12.00 -13.37
C GLN A 122 14.17 -11.02 -14.29
N LEU A 123 15.10 -11.54 -15.11
CA LEU A 123 15.99 -10.72 -15.94
C LEU A 123 15.26 -9.93 -17.04
N GLU A 124 14.06 -10.35 -17.41
CA GLU A 124 13.17 -9.67 -18.36
C GLU A 124 12.58 -8.37 -17.78
N GLY A 125 12.78 -8.11 -16.49
CA GLY A 125 12.39 -6.89 -15.81
C GLY A 125 13.25 -5.68 -16.17
N ALA A 126 12.75 -4.49 -15.83
CA ALA A 126 13.47 -3.25 -16.02
C ALA A 126 14.67 -3.13 -15.06
N VAL A 127 15.83 -2.72 -15.57
CA VAL A 127 17.08 -2.67 -14.80
C VAL A 127 17.84 -1.36 -14.95
N GLY A 128 18.65 -1.07 -13.94
CA GLY A 128 19.64 0.00 -13.96
C GLY A 128 19.06 1.41 -13.76
N LEU A 129 19.87 2.42 -14.09
CA LEU A 129 19.61 3.82 -13.75
C LEU A 129 18.32 4.38 -14.37
N THR A 130 17.96 3.91 -15.56
CA THR A 130 16.80 4.36 -16.34
C THR A 130 15.77 3.25 -16.56
N GLN A 131 15.87 2.14 -15.83
CA GLN A 131 14.89 1.04 -15.86
C GLN A 131 14.57 0.58 -17.30
N ILE A 132 15.61 0.17 -18.03
CA ILE A 132 15.47 -0.35 -19.41
C ILE A 132 15.16 -1.85 -19.32
N LEU A 133 14.21 -2.33 -20.13
CA LEU A 133 13.91 -3.75 -20.28
C LEU A 133 15.04 -4.47 -21.04
N ALA A 134 15.41 -5.67 -20.59
CA ALA A 134 16.39 -6.53 -21.25
C ALA A 134 15.77 -7.49 -22.26
#